data_AF-A0A6L4Y907-F1
#
_entry.id   AF-A0A6L4Y907-F1
#
_cell.length_a   1.000
_cell.length_b   1.000
_cell.length_c   1.000
_cell.angle_alpha   90.00
_cell.angle_beta   90.00
_cell.angle_gamma   90.00
#
_symmetry.space_group_name_H-M   'P 1'
#
loop_
_entity.id
_entity.type
_entity.pdbx_description
1 polymer ?
#
loop_
_entity_poly.entity_id
_entity_poly.type
_entity_poly.pdbx_seq_one_letter_code
_entity_poly.pdbx_strand_id
1 'polypeptide(L)'
;MTQLSDAKKGIITDEMKRCALDEGVEEEFIRRGISEGNTVITHNVKHKSIKPLAIGKGLRTKINANIGTSKDHVDVSEELEKMRVAIKAGADTIMDLSTGGEVDEIRKEIIRESS
;
A
#
# COMPACT_ATOMS: atom_id res chain seq x y z
N MET A 1 -6.04 -2.03 -16.39
CA MET A 1 -4.76 -1.42 -16.82
C MET A 1 -3.86 -1.37 -15.59
N THR A 2 -2.56 -1.61 -15.73
CA THR A 2 -1.63 -1.67 -14.59
C THR A 2 -0.49 -0.68 -14.80
N GLN A 3 0.11 -0.22 -13.69
CA GLN A 3 1.27 0.68 -13.72
C GLN A 3 2.42 0.11 -14.57
N LEU A 4 2.62 -1.21 -14.55
CA LEU A 4 3.61 -1.90 -15.39
C LEU A 4 3.33 -1.78 -16.89
N SER A 5 2.07 -1.95 -17.29
CA SER A 5 1.67 -1.83 -18.70
C SER A 5 1.94 -0.41 -19.22
N ASP A 6 1.60 0.61 -18.43
CA ASP A 6 1.73 2.00 -18.84
C ASP A 6 3.19 2.44 -18.84
N ALA A 7 3.96 2.02 -17.81
CA ALA A 7 5.39 2.23 -17.77
C ALA A 7 6.09 1.65 -19.01
N LYS A 8 5.76 0.43 -19.43
CA LYS A 8 6.34 -0.19 -20.64
C LYS A 8 5.98 0.52 -21.94
N LYS A 9 4.91 1.30 -21.98
CA LYS A 9 4.52 2.14 -23.12
C LYS A 9 5.16 3.54 -23.08
N GLY A 10 5.99 3.83 -22.07
CA GLY A 10 6.58 5.15 -21.87
C GLY A 10 5.60 6.17 -21.28
N ILE A 11 4.45 5.73 -20.75
CA ILE A 11 3.44 6.61 -20.17
C ILE A 11 3.79 6.84 -18.69
N ILE A 12 3.84 8.10 -18.29
CA ILE A 12 3.95 8.52 -16.89
C ILE A 12 2.54 8.80 -16.36
N THR A 13 2.08 7.96 -15.44
CA THR A 13 0.75 8.09 -14.81
C THR A 13 0.79 9.10 -13.66
N ASP A 14 -0.37 9.59 -13.24
CA ASP A 14 -0.44 10.53 -12.11
C ASP A 14 0.01 9.87 -10.78
N GLU A 15 -0.16 8.55 -10.62
CA GLU A 15 0.42 7.84 -9.49
C GLU A 15 1.96 7.86 -9.51
N MET A 16 2.58 7.69 -10.68
CA MET A 16 4.04 7.79 -10.80
C MET A 16 4.54 9.18 -10.44
N LYS A 17 3.86 10.24 -10.89
CA LYS A 17 4.20 11.62 -10.54
C LYS A 17 4.08 11.87 -9.04
N ARG A 18 3.01 11.37 -8.42
CA ARG A 18 2.79 11.50 -6.98
C ARG A 18 3.89 10.80 -6.18
N CYS A 19 4.22 9.56 -6.53
CA CYS A 19 5.30 8.84 -5.85
C CYS A 19 6.66 9.49 -6.08
N ALA A 20 6.94 10.01 -7.28
CA ALA A 20 8.18 10.73 -7.56
C ALA A 20 8.33 11.97 -6.67
N LEU A 21 7.24 12.75 -6.52
CA LEU A 21 7.19 13.88 -5.61
C LEU A 21 7.42 13.48 -4.15
N ASP A 22 6.73 12.44 -3.67
CA ASP A 22 6.83 12.00 -2.27
C ASP A 22 8.22 11.41 -1.93
N GLU A 23 8.92 10.83 -2.92
CA GLU A 23 10.28 10.30 -2.77
C GLU A 23 11.40 11.30 -3.07
N GLY A 24 11.07 12.47 -3.64
CA GLY A 24 12.07 13.47 -4.06
C GLY A 24 12.95 13.01 -5.23
N VAL A 25 12.38 12.28 -6.19
CA VAL A 25 13.08 11.76 -7.38
C VAL A 25 12.37 12.20 -8.67
N GLU A 26 13.03 12.02 -9.81
CA GLU A 26 12.45 12.29 -11.13
C GLU A 26 11.32 11.31 -11.48
N GLU A 27 10.27 11.78 -12.17
CA GLU A 27 9.15 10.93 -12.62
C GLU A 27 9.64 9.75 -13.49
N GLU A 28 10.64 10.01 -14.32
CA GLU A 28 11.24 9.00 -15.20
C GLU A 28 12.08 7.97 -14.43
N PHE A 29 12.55 8.28 -13.21
CA PHE A 29 13.16 7.29 -12.32
C PHE A 29 12.13 6.24 -11.89
N ILE A 30 10.93 6.70 -11.47
CA ILE A 30 9.83 5.82 -11.07
C ILE A 30 9.35 5.00 -12.27
N ARG A 31 9.06 5.64 -13.41
CA ARG A 31 8.58 4.94 -14.62
C ARG A 31 9.56 3.87 -15.10
N ARG A 32 10.86 4.17 -15.18
CA ARG A 32 11.89 3.18 -15.56
C ARG A 32 11.94 2.03 -14.57
N GLY A 33 12.03 2.33 -13.27
CA GLY A 33 12.04 1.31 -12.23
C GLY A 33 10.84 0.36 -12.31
N ILE A 34 9.64 0.88 -12.62
CA ILE A 34 8.46 0.06 -12.85
C ILE A 34 8.59 -0.77 -14.12
N SER A 35 9.00 -0.18 -15.25
CA SER A 35 9.12 -0.90 -16.52
C SER A 35 10.14 -2.04 -16.50
N GLU A 36 11.18 -1.90 -15.67
CA GLU A 36 12.25 -2.87 -15.44
C GLU A 36 11.89 -3.90 -14.36
N GLY A 37 10.80 -3.70 -13.61
CA GLY A 37 10.39 -4.58 -12.52
C GLY A 37 11.15 -4.38 -11.20
N ASN A 38 11.90 -3.28 -11.06
CA ASN A 38 12.65 -2.92 -9.86
C ASN A 38 11.83 -2.12 -8.83
N THR A 39 10.71 -1.53 -9.28
CA THR A 39 9.81 -0.70 -8.48
C THR A 39 8.37 -1.11 -8.74
N VAL A 40 7.53 -1.08 -7.71
CA VAL A 40 6.08 -1.25 -7.82
C VAL A 40 5.35 -0.07 -7.18
N ILE A 41 4.14 0.22 -7.64
CA ILE A 41 3.24 1.16 -6.97
C ILE A 41 2.03 0.37 -6.45
N THR A 42 1.78 0.47 -5.15
CA THR A 42 0.62 -0.16 -4.50
C THR A 42 -0.56 0.80 -4.48
N HIS A 43 -1.43 0.71 -5.50
CA HIS A 43 -2.65 1.52 -5.57
C HIS A 43 -3.71 0.79 -6.39
N ASN A 44 -4.59 0.06 -5.72
CA ASN A 44 -5.70 -0.60 -6.40
C ASN A 44 -6.80 0.43 -6.69
N VAL A 45 -7.34 0.44 -7.91
CA VAL A 45 -8.41 1.37 -8.33
C VAL A 45 -9.68 1.32 -7.47
N LYS A 46 -9.89 0.25 -6.69
CA LYS A 46 -11.01 0.11 -5.75
C LYS A 46 -10.72 0.71 -4.36
N HIS A 47 -9.46 0.94 -4.01
CA HIS A 47 -9.04 1.45 -2.70
C HIS A 47 -8.76 2.96 -2.81
N LYS A 48 -9.82 3.77 -2.72
CA LYS A 48 -9.77 5.20 -3.04
C LYS A 48 -9.31 6.11 -1.90
N SER A 49 -9.23 5.60 -0.68
CA SER A 49 -8.85 6.36 0.52
C SER A 49 -7.34 6.52 0.68
N ILE A 50 -6.54 5.66 0.02
CA ILE A 50 -5.09 5.64 0.16
C ILE A 50 -4.41 6.46 -0.93
N LYS A 51 -3.20 6.92 -0.61
CA LYS A 51 -2.29 7.50 -1.60
C LYS A 51 -1.48 6.40 -2.29
N PRO A 52 -1.07 6.59 -3.54
CA PRO A 52 -0.15 5.67 -4.19
C PRO A 52 1.22 5.69 -3.48
N LEU A 53 1.76 4.50 -3.23
CA LEU A 53 3.07 4.32 -2.59
C LEU A 53 3.99 3.53 -3.52
N ALA A 54 5.20 4.04 -3.75
CA ALA A 54 6.23 3.33 -4.50
C ALA A 54 7.15 2.53 -3.57
N ILE A 55 7.42 1.28 -3.95
CA ILE A 55 8.34 0.37 -3.26
C ILE A 55 9.35 -0.12 -4.27
N GLY A 56 10.64 0.15 -4.05
CA GLY A 56 11.69 -0.25 -4.99
C GLY A 56 13.09 0.19 -4.56
N LYS A 57 14.10 -0.32 -5.26
CA LYS A 57 15.50 0.02 -4.99
C LYS A 57 15.79 1.49 -5.33
N GLY A 58 16.48 2.19 -4.44
CA GLY A 58 16.83 3.60 -4.60
C GLY A 58 15.78 4.59 -4.08
N LEU A 59 14.66 4.08 -3.56
CA LEU A 59 13.65 4.86 -2.83
C LEU A 59 13.89 4.72 -1.31
N ARG A 60 13.20 5.53 -0.49
CA ARG A 60 13.25 5.34 0.98
C ARG A 60 12.73 3.95 1.33
N THR A 61 13.44 3.24 2.22
CA THR A 61 12.99 1.95 2.76
C THR A 61 11.59 2.05 3.35
N LYS A 62 10.72 1.10 2.98
CA LYS A 62 9.35 1.00 3.47
C LYS A 62 9.22 -0.05 4.56
N ILE A 63 8.33 0.19 5.52
CA ILE A 63 8.03 -0.72 6.63
C ILE A 63 6.58 -1.18 6.53
N ASN A 64 6.36 -2.49 6.62
CA ASN A 64 5.04 -3.09 6.72
C ASN A 64 4.76 -3.51 8.16
N ALA A 65 3.55 -3.26 8.66
CA ALA A 65 3.06 -3.86 9.90
C ALA A 65 1.96 -4.90 9.62
N ASN A 66 1.98 -5.98 10.39
CA ASN A 66 0.98 -7.03 10.31
C ASN A 66 -0.03 -6.85 11.44
N ILE A 67 -1.31 -6.96 11.08
CA ILE A 67 -2.45 -7.02 12.01
C ILE A 67 -3.30 -8.25 11.65
N GLY A 68 -4.31 -8.54 12.45
CA GLY A 68 -5.32 -9.53 12.13
C GLY A 68 -5.77 -10.34 13.33
N THR A 69 -7.00 -10.84 13.24
CA THR A 69 -7.62 -11.70 14.24
C THR A 69 -7.12 -13.14 14.16
N SER A 70 -7.31 -13.89 15.24
CA SER A 70 -7.04 -15.33 15.30
C SER A 70 -8.29 -16.09 15.72
N LYS A 71 -8.26 -17.43 15.65
CA LYS A 71 -9.39 -18.25 16.12
C LYS A 71 -9.68 -18.08 17.61
N ASP A 72 -8.65 -17.75 18.38
CA ASP A 72 -8.74 -17.60 19.84
C ASP A 72 -9.12 -16.18 20.27
N HIS A 73 -8.90 -15.18 19.40
CA HIS A 73 -9.17 -13.77 19.68
C HIS A 73 -9.66 -13.04 18.43
N VAL A 74 -10.95 -12.68 18.44
CA VAL A 74 -11.64 -11.99 17.33
C VAL A 74 -12.22 -10.68 17.86
N ASP A 75 -11.43 -9.61 17.79
CA ASP A 75 -11.86 -8.25 18.12
C ASP A 75 -11.48 -7.28 17.00
N VAL A 76 -12.47 -6.88 16.20
CA VAL A 76 -12.27 -5.99 15.05
C VAL A 76 -11.89 -4.58 15.49
N SER A 77 -12.42 -4.12 16.62
CA SER A 77 -12.12 -2.78 17.14
C SER A 77 -10.66 -2.69 17.55
N GLU A 78 -10.12 -3.74 18.16
CA GLU A 78 -8.70 -3.84 18.50
C GLU A 78 -7.81 -3.85 17.25
N GLU A 79 -8.18 -4.59 16.20
CA GLU A 79 -7.42 -4.62 14.94
C GLU A 79 -7.43 -3.26 14.22
N LEU A 80 -8.55 -2.54 14.25
CA LEU A 80 -8.62 -1.18 13.73
C LEU A 80 -7.73 -0.23 14.54
N GLU A 81 -7.66 -0.39 15.86
CA GLU A 81 -6.76 0.43 16.69
C GLU A 81 -5.29 0.10 16.42
N LYS A 82 -4.92 -1.18 16.30
CA LYS A 82 -3.57 -1.60 15.90
C LYS A 82 -3.18 -0.98 14.56
N MET A 83 -4.08 -0.97 13.59
CA MET A 83 -3.86 -0.31 12.29
C MET A 83 -3.55 1.18 12.48
N ARG A 84 -4.38 1.91 13.22
CA ARG A 84 -4.19 3.36 13.45
C ARG A 84 -2.88 3.65 14.17
N VAL A 85 -2.55 2.87 15.20
CA VAL A 85 -1.29 3.00 15.94
C VAL A 85 -0.09 2.71 15.04
N ALA A 86 -0.15 1.67 14.21
CA ALA A 86 0.93 1.32 13.28
C ALA A 86 1.17 2.44 12.25
N ILE A 87 0.11 2.98 11.64
CA ILE A 87 0.20 4.11 10.71
C ILE A 87 0.80 5.33 11.42
N LYS A 88 0.32 5.67 12.62
CA LYS A 88 0.85 6.80 13.41
C LYS A 88 2.32 6.62 13.80
N ALA A 89 2.76 5.38 14.00
CA ALA A 89 4.15 5.03 14.27
C ALA A 89 5.04 5.05 13.01
N GLY A 90 4.47 5.24 11.82
CA GLY A 90 5.21 5.36 10.56
C GLY A 90 5.27 4.08 9.72
N ALA A 91 4.36 3.12 9.94
CA ALA A 91 4.19 2.02 8.99
C ALA A 91 3.73 2.56 7.62
N ASP A 92 4.42 2.16 6.56
CA ASP A 92 4.11 2.56 5.19
C ASP A 92 3.00 1.70 4.58
N THR A 93 2.91 0.43 5.00
CA THR A 93 1.85 -0.49 4.57
C THR A 93 1.37 -1.32 5.75
N ILE A 94 0.12 -1.81 5.63
CA ILE A 94 -0.48 -2.75 6.56
C ILE A 94 -0.90 -4.00 5.81
N MET A 95 -0.71 -5.16 6.44
CA MET A 95 -1.25 -6.43 5.96
C MET A 95 -2.18 -7.02 7.00
N ASP A 96 -3.43 -7.25 6.59
CA ASP A 96 -4.41 -8.02 7.35
C ASP A 96 -4.16 -9.52 7.14
N LEU A 97 -3.72 -10.19 8.21
CA LEU A 97 -3.45 -11.62 8.29
C LEU A 97 -4.49 -12.37 9.13
N SER A 98 -5.71 -11.83 9.23
CA SER A 98 -6.81 -12.42 9.99
C SER A 98 -7.09 -13.86 9.58
N THR A 99 -7.26 -14.73 10.58
CA THR A 99 -7.55 -16.17 10.42
C THR A 99 -8.78 -16.65 11.20
N GLY A 100 -9.38 -15.77 12.02
CA GLY A 100 -10.57 -16.08 12.83
C GLY A 100 -11.69 -15.06 12.63
N GLY A 101 -12.94 -15.50 12.85
CA GLY A 101 -14.13 -14.70 12.59
C GLY A 101 -14.45 -14.54 11.10
N GLU A 102 -15.28 -13.55 10.78
CA GLU A 102 -15.70 -13.22 9.41
C GLU A 102 -14.62 -12.38 8.69
N VAL A 103 -13.55 -13.05 8.25
CA VAL A 103 -12.34 -12.42 7.67
C VAL A 103 -12.66 -11.43 6.55
N ASP A 104 -13.65 -11.72 5.70
CA ASP A 104 -14.02 -10.84 4.59
C ASP A 104 -14.62 -9.51 5.06
N GLU A 105 -15.42 -9.53 6.13
CA GLU A 105 -16.00 -8.30 6.71
C GLU A 105 -14.94 -7.49 7.46
N ILE A 106 -14.10 -8.17 8.25
CA ILE A 106 -12.97 -7.56 8.95
C ILE A 106 -12.08 -6.79 7.96
N ARG A 107 -11.71 -7.44 6.84
CA ARG A 107 -10.88 -6.84 5.81
C ARG A 107 -11.56 -5.64 5.13
N LYS A 108 -12.87 -5.70 4.89
CA LYS A 108 -13.62 -4.58 4.31
C LYS A 108 -13.58 -3.35 5.23
N GLU A 109 -13.68 -3.56 6.55
CA GLU A 109 -13.56 -2.48 7.52
C GLU A 109 -12.15 -1.89 7.55
N ILE A 110 -11.12 -2.74 7.61
CA ILE A 110 -9.72 -2.31 7.57
C ILE A 110 -9.44 -1.49 6.29
N ILE A 111 -9.85 -1.97 5.11
CA ILE A 111 -9.67 -1.24 3.85
C ILE A 111 -10.42 0.10 3.86
N ARG A 112 -11.61 0.17 4.47
CA ARG A 112 -12.38 1.42 4.54
C ARG A 112 -11.68 2.47 5.41
N GLU A 113 -11.08 2.04 6.52
CA GLU A 113 -10.45 2.92 7.51
C GLU A 113 -8.97 3.22 7.20
N SER A 114 -8.33 2.45 6.31
CA SER A 114 -6.94 2.65 5.91
C SER A 114 -6.77 3.89 5.01
N SER A 115 -5.69 4.64 5.25
CA SER A 115 -5.34 5.92 4.59
C SER A 115 -3.86 6.02 4.26
#